data_AF-A0A397A017-F1
#
_entry.id   AF-A0A397A017-F1
#
_cell.length_a   1.000
_cell.length_b   1.000
_cell.length_c   1.000
_cell.angle_alpha   90.00
_cell.angle_beta   90.00
_cell.angle_gamma   90.00
#
_symmetry.space_group_name_H-M   'P 1'
#
loop_
_entity.id
_entity.type
_entity.pdbx_description
1 polymer ?
#
loop_
_entity_poly.entity_id
_entity_poly.type
_entity_poly.pdbx_seq_one_letter_code
_entity_poly.pdbx_strand_id
1 'polypeptide(L)'
;MEKNVQVAVRVRPMNEREKALQRPSVVTAQPKAHQITVRKKTYTFDRVFGQYATQKDVFKGAVQNAADEALSGFNCTVFAYGQTGTGKTHTIQGTLSPNHENAGIIPRSVNYIFEKLQATKREYSVRVSFLQLYNEECKDLLSENRKDKPLRLMEDIKRGGVYCQNLEEVTTLTASHVYELLETGAKNRMTAETLLNDQSSRSHCIFTIRIHSKEANVAGEDILRSGTLNLVDLAGSECIGRSGARNARAREAGNINQSLLTLGRVITALVDKHPHVPYRDSKLTRLLQESLGGKAMTTIIATVGPGCDCVDETLSTLDYAHRAKSIKNKPEANQRMTKHVLIKEYSQEIDALRSQLIAARNKDGIYLPTSQFAEMQERITGLGTQLGELEDELERKSQQILELEDALDTVKTEHADVAGKLQQSETRLILIADELEAKEGALAAAQDDLRESRDLLRQARDNETQLVHQAQVASAMYHSRVNDIQVLQAKLGRF
;
A
#
# COMPACT_ATOMS: atom_id res chain seq x y z
N MET A 1 -22.40 10.53 -9.49
CA MET A 1 -21.73 9.58 -10.41
C MET A 1 -20.41 9.18 -9.78
N GLU A 2 -20.09 7.89 -9.72
CA GLU A 2 -18.79 7.45 -9.18
C GLU A 2 -17.68 7.83 -10.15
N LYS A 3 -16.58 8.40 -9.63
CA LYS A 3 -15.36 8.68 -10.39
C LYS A 3 -14.19 7.99 -9.71
N ASN A 4 -13.34 7.35 -10.51
CA ASN A 4 -12.12 6.74 -10.00
C ASN A 4 -11.08 7.82 -9.67
N VAL A 5 -10.19 7.52 -8.73
CA VAL A 5 -9.01 8.34 -8.47
C VAL A 5 -8.13 8.37 -9.72
N GLN A 6 -7.73 9.58 -10.13
CA GLN A 6 -6.83 9.75 -11.27
C GLN A 6 -5.38 9.57 -10.84
N VAL A 7 -4.59 8.88 -11.66
CA VAL A 7 -3.19 8.60 -11.35
C VAL A 7 -2.30 9.05 -12.50
N ALA A 8 -1.38 9.95 -12.20
CA ALA A 8 -0.32 10.40 -13.07
C ALA A 8 1.03 9.93 -12.54
N VAL A 9 1.93 9.50 -13.42
CA VAL A 9 3.32 9.17 -13.07
C VAL A 9 4.26 10.22 -13.63
N ARG A 10 5.22 10.66 -12.83
CA ARG A 10 6.27 11.59 -13.24
C ARG A 10 7.65 11.01 -12.97
N VAL A 11 8.44 10.84 -14.03
CA VAL A 11 9.84 10.44 -13.92
C VAL A 11 10.72 11.69 -13.83
N ARG A 12 11.56 11.82 -12.81
CA ARG A 12 12.54 12.91 -12.75
C ARG A 12 13.72 12.66 -13.69
N PRO A 13 14.44 13.70 -14.14
CA PRO A 13 15.76 13.51 -14.77
C PRO A 13 16.75 12.79 -13.85
N MET A 14 17.77 12.17 -14.45
CA MET A 14 18.96 11.72 -13.72
C MET A 14 19.62 12.90 -12.98
N ASN A 15 19.92 12.71 -11.70
CA ASN A 15 20.60 13.71 -10.88
C ASN A 15 22.12 13.71 -11.15
N GLU A 16 22.84 14.73 -10.66
CA GLU A 16 24.28 14.89 -10.91
C GLU A 16 25.10 13.69 -10.40
N ARG A 17 24.73 13.14 -9.25
CA ARG A 17 25.39 11.96 -8.67
C ARG A 17 25.22 10.71 -9.54
N GLU A 18 24.02 10.47 -10.04
CA GLU A 18 23.70 9.35 -10.94
C GLU A 18 24.44 9.49 -12.27
N LYS A 19 24.52 10.72 -12.81
CA LYS A 19 25.30 11.03 -14.01
C LYS A 19 26.79 10.81 -13.79
N ALA A 20 27.34 11.32 -12.69
CA ALA A 20 28.76 11.19 -12.35
C ALA A 20 29.18 9.73 -12.15
N LEU A 21 28.30 8.92 -11.54
CA LEU A 21 28.51 7.48 -11.34
C LEU A 21 28.12 6.63 -12.57
N GLN A 22 27.74 7.26 -13.70
CA GLN A 22 27.31 6.60 -14.94
C GLN A 22 26.27 5.49 -14.72
N ARG A 23 25.33 5.72 -13.80
CA ARG A 23 24.31 4.72 -13.47
C ARG A 23 23.38 4.51 -14.67
N PRO A 24 23.03 3.27 -15.03
CA PRO A 24 22.07 3.03 -16.10
C PRO A 24 20.66 3.45 -15.67
N SER A 25 19.90 4.01 -16.61
CA SER A 25 18.48 4.24 -16.42
C SER A 25 17.70 2.94 -16.63
N VAL A 26 16.84 2.60 -15.67
CA VAL A 26 16.05 1.35 -15.65
C VAL A 26 14.56 1.59 -15.86
N VAL A 27 14.19 2.85 -16.08
CA VAL A 27 12.81 3.31 -16.23
C VAL A 27 12.64 3.89 -17.63
N THR A 28 11.73 3.32 -18.40
CA THR A 28 11.34 3.81 -19.72
C THR A 28 9.91 4.33 -19.65
N ALA A 29 9.73 5.63 -19.85
CA ALA A 29 8.42 6.26 -19.92
C ALA A 29 7.99 6.42 -21.38
N GLN A 30 6.75 6.05 -21.69
CA GLN A 30 6.11 6.23 -22.99
C GLN A 30 4.87 7.13 -22.83
N PRO A 31 5.03 8.47 -22.79
CA PRO A 31 3.93 9.40 -22.51
C PRO A 31 2.71 9.25 -23.41
N LYS A 32 2.92 8.99 -24.71
CA LYS A 32 1.85 8.82 -25.71
C LYS A 32 1.01 7.57 -25.48
N ALA A 33 1.64 6.49 -25.01
CA ALA A 33 0.96 5.24 -24.67
C ALA A 33 0.44 5.21 -23.22
N HIS A 34 0.73 6.25 -22.43
CA HIS A 34 0.47 6.32 -20.99
C HIS A 34 1.06 5.12 -20.23
N GLN A 35 2.21 4.63 -20.70
CA GLN A 35 2.89 3.47 -20.14
C GLN A 35 4.23 3.84 -19.52
N ILE A 36 4.58 3.13 -18.46
CA ILE A 36 5.91 3.16 -17.85
C ILE A 36 6.39 1.73 -17.64
N THR A 37 7.61 1.46 -18.10
CA THR A 37 8.25 0.16 -17.97
C THR A 37 9.45 0.28 -17.05
N VAL A 38 9.49 -0.58 -16.03
CA VAL A 38 10.63 -0.69 -15.11
C VAL A 38 11.15 -2.12 -15.21
N ARG A 39 12.39 -2.27 -15.69
CA ARG A 39 12.96 -3.56 -16.11
C ARG A 39 12.06 -4.28 -17.13
N LYS A 40 11.29 -5.28 -16.69
CA LYS A 40 10.39 -6.11 -17.51
C LYS A 40 8.90 -5.95 -17.16
N LYS A 41 8.55 -5.10 -16.19
CA LYS A 41 7.16 -4.84 -15.80
C LYS A 41 6.70 -3.52 -16.42
N THR A 42 5.55 -3.57 -17.09
CA THR A 42 4.91 -2.39 -17.69
C THR A 42 3.61 -2.07 -16.97
N TYR A 43 3.43 -0.80 -16.63
CA TYR A 43 2.24 -0.27 -15.98
C TYR A 43 1.57 0.77 -16.89
N THR A 44 0.25 0.82 -16.87
CA THR A 44 -0.55 1.82 -17.61
C THR A 44 -1.30 2.73 -16.64
N PHE A 45 -1.15 4.04 -16.80
CA PHE A 45 -1.75 5.06 -15.93
C PHE A 45 -2.61 6.03 -16.74
N ASP A 46 -3.26 6.99 -16.09
CA ASP A 46 -4.07 7.99 -16.80
C ASP A 46 -3.18 9.02 -17.50
N ARG A 47 -2.02 9.32 -16.91
CA ARG A 47 -0.97 10.14 -17.51
C ARG A 47 0.41 9.61 -17.13
N VAL A 48 1.36 9.69 -18.06
CA VAL A 48 2.78 9.42 -17.80
C VAL A 48 3.61 10.57 -18.35
N PHE A 49 4.40 11.18 -17.47
CA PHE A 49 5.34 12.25 -17.77
C PHE A 49 6.77 11.70 -17.74
N GLY A 50 7.46 11.80 -18.87
CA GLY A 50 8.87 11.43 -18.98
C GLY A 50 9.80 12.45 -18.32
N GLN A 51 11.10 12.16 -18.37
CA GLN A 51 12.15 12.96 -17.73
C GLN A 51 12.23 14.41 -18.21
N TYR A 52 11.74 14.68 -19.42
CA TYR A 52 11.77 16.02 -20.04
C TYR A 52 10.47 16.80 -19.86
N ALA A 53 9.48 16.26 -19.14
CA ALA A 53 8.23 16.97 -18.88
C ALA A 53 8.45 18.17 -17.96
N THR A 54 8.06 19.34 -18.44
CA THR A 54 8.18 20.59 -17.69
C THR A 54 7.15 20.67 -16.56
N GLN A 55 7.35 21.58 -15.60
CA GLN A 55 6.34 21.85 -14.57
C GLN A 55 4.99 22.28 -15.16
N LYS A 56 5.03 23.00 -16.28
CA LYS A 56 3.85 23.46 -17.01
C LYS A 56 3.08 22.27 -17.61
N ASP A 57 3.78 21.28 -18.16
CA ASP A 57 3.16 20.08 -18.71
C ASP A 57 2.46 19.26 -17.63
N VAL A 58 3.10 19.11 -16.46
CA VAL A 58 2.51 18.39 -15.32
C VAL A 58 1.27 19.13 -14.80
N PHE A 59 1.34 20.46 -14.64
CA PHE A 59 0.18 21.25 -14.23
C PHE A 59 -0.98 21.10 -15.21
N LYS A 60 -0.75 21.32 -16.50
CA LYS A 60 -1.79 21.21 -17.54
C LYS A 60 -2.36 19.79 -17.65
N GLY A 61 -1.50 18.77 -17.57
CA GLY A 61 -1.88 17.39 -17.81
C GLY A 61 -2.54 16.68 -16.63
N ALA A 62 -2.25 17.09 -15.39
CA ALA A 62 -2.71 16.40 -14.17
C ALA A 62 -3.47 17.27 -13.16
N VAL A 63 -3.29 18.60 -13.15
CA VAL A 63 -3.78 19.46 -12.06
C VAL A 63 -4.81 20.49 -12.51
N GLN A 64 -4.70 21.00 -13.74
CA GLN A 64 -5.57 22.07 -14.22
C GLN A 64 -7.06 21.71 -14.11
N ASN A 65 -7.42 20.47 -14.46
CA ASN A 65 -8.82 20.00 -14.31
C ASN A 65 -9.29 20.03 -12.85
N ALA A 66 -8.44 19.69 -11.88
CA ALA A 66 -8.80 19.78 -10.47
C ALA A 66 -9.01 21.25 -10.03
N ALA A 67 -8.24 22.19 -10.58
CA ALA A 67 -8.48 23.61 -10.33
C ALA A 67 -9.79 24.11 -10.96
N ASP A 68 -10.11 23.66 -12.18
CA ASP A 68 -11.39 23.96 -12.85
C ASP A 68 -12.60 23.39 -12.10
N GLU A 69 -12.49 22.17 -11.58
CA GLU A 69 -13.53 21.51 -10.76
C GLU A 69 -13.67 22.21 -9.39
N ALA A 70 -12.57 22.65 -8.78
CA ALA A 70 -12.61 23.44 -7.55
C ALA A 70 -13.32 24.80 -7.77
N LEU A 71 -13.04 25.49 -8.88
CA LEU A 71 -13.79 26.69 -9.30
C LEU A 71 -15.27 26.39 -9.57
N SER A 72 -15.58 25.14 -9.93
CA SER A 72 -16.95 24.64 -10.16
C SER A 72 -17.68 24.23 -8.88
N GLY A 73 -17.02 24.28 -7.73
CA GLY A 73 -17.59 24.03 -6.41
C GLY A 73 -17.37 22.62 -5.87
N PHE A 74 -16.47 21.85 -6.48
CA PHE A 74 -16.08 20.54 -5.97
C PHE A 74 -14.93 20.63 -4.96
N ASN A 75 -14.84 19.65 -4.08
CA ASN A 75 -13.64 19.42 -3.27
C ASN A 75 -12.66 18.60 -4.10
N CYS A 76 -11.44 19.09 -4.24
CA CYS A 76 -10.40 18.51 -5.08
C CYS A 76 -9.13 18.31 -4.26
N THR A 77 -8.46 17.18 -4.43
CA THR A 77 -7.18 16.89 -3.77
C THR A 77 -6.16 16.40 -4.79
N VAL A 78 -5.00 17.03 -4.81
CA VAL A 78 -3.85 16.57 -5.59
C VAL A 78 -2.71 16.30 -4.62
N PHE A 79 -2.15 15.09 -4.64
CA PHE A 79 -1.03 14.76 -3.78
C PHE A 79 0.08 14.04 -4.52
N ALA A 80 1.33 14.35 -4.16
CA ALA A 80 2.51 13.68 -4.69
C ALA A 80 2.95 12.55 -3.75
N TYR A 81 3.26 11.38 -4.32
CA TYR A 81 3.69 10.18 -3.60
C TYR A 81 4.92 9.55 -4.26
N GLY A 82 5.85 9.05 -3.45
CA GLY A 82 7.05 8.36 -3.91
C GLY A 82 8.22 8.51 -2.95
N GLN A 83 9.34 7.86 -3.26
CA GLN A 83 10.55 7.89 -2.44
C GLN A 83 11.14 9.32 -2.31
N THR A 84 11.88 9.59 -1.23
CA THR A 84 12.67 10.81 -1.06
C THR A 84 13.61 11.07 -2.24
N GLY A 85 13.72 12.34 -2.64
CA GLY A 85 14.56 12.73 -3.78
C GLY A 85 14.01 12.35 -5.17
N THR A 86 12.80 11.81 -5.27
CA THR A 86 12.14 11.57 -6.58
C THR A 86 11.46 12.81 -7.16
N GLY A 87 11.36 13.91 -6.40
CA GLY A 87 10.85 15.20 -6.88
C GLY A 87 9.41 15.53 -6.46
N LYS A 88 8.91 14.99 -5.35
CA LYS A 88 7.60 15.34 -4.75
C LYS A 88 7.48 16.85 -4.49
N THR A 89 8.31 17.40 -3.61
CA THR A 89 8.34 18.83 -3.27
C THR A 89 8.64 19.71 -4.48
N HIS A 90 9.53 19.28 -5.39
CA HIS A 90 9.77 19.98 -6.66
C HIS A 90 8.51 20.05 -7.52
N THR A 91 7.71 18.97 -7.56
CA THR A 91 6.44 18.95 -8.29
C THR A 91 5.40 19.83 -7.60
N ILE A 92 5.24 19.69 -6.29
CA ILE A 92 4.20 20.38 -5.53
C ILE A 92 4.49 21.89 -5.40
N GLN A 93 5.65 22.24 -4.83
CA GLN A 93 6.05 23.62 -4.54
C GLN A 93 6.93 24.20 -5.65
N GLY A 94 8.00 23.48 -6.03
CA GLY A 94 9.01 23.99 -6.96
C GLY A 94 9.58 25.34 -6.51
N THR A 95 9.93 26.21 -7.47
CA THR A 95 10.26 27.61 -7.17
C THR A 95 8.98 28.39 -6.83
N LEU A 96 9.01 29.18 -5.76
CA LEU A 96 7.82 29.93 -5.31
C LEU A 96 7.49 31.16 -6.18
N SER A 97 8.33 31.47 -7.18
CA SER A 97 8.06 32.54 -8.15
C SER A 97 7.16 32.02 -9.28
N PRO A 98 5.98 32.62 -9.53
CA PRO A 98 4.99 32.11 -10.47
C PRO A 98 5.45 32.12 -11.94
N ASN A 99 6.33 33.07 -12.29
CA ASN A 99 6.86 33.23 -13.65
C ASN A 99 8.09 32.34 -13.91
N HIS A 100 8.58 31.65 -12.89
CA HIS A 100 9.74 30.79 -13.04
C HIS A 100 9.37 29.48 -13.75
N GLU A 101 10.26 28.99 -14.62
CA GLU A 101 10.04 27.73 -15.34
C GLU A 101 9.86 26.55 -14.37
N ASN A 102 10.63 26.56 -13.28
CA ASN A 102 10.60 25.55 -12.22
C ASN A 102 9.50 25.76 -11.17
N ALA A 103 8.55 26.70 -11.37
CA ALA A 103 7.42 26.88 -10.47
C ALA A 103 6.56 25.60 -10.35
N GLY A 104 6.24 25.17 -9.13
CA GLY A 104 5.43 23.98 -8.85
C GLY A 104 3.96 24.10 -9.22
N ILE A 105 3.18 23.06 -8.90
CA ILE A 105 1.74 23.10 -9.13
C ILE A 105 1.04 24.10 -8.20
N ILE A 106 1.54 24.36 -6.98
CA ILE A 106 0.95 25.34 -6.07
C ILE A 106 0.95 26.74 -6.67
N PRO A 107 2.11 27.36 -6.99
CA PRO A 107 2.11 28.71 -7.52
C PRO A 107 1.37 28.82 -8.87
N ARG A 108 1.43 27.77 -9.70
CA ARG A 108 0.68 27.71 -10.97
C ARG A 108 -0.84 27.64 -10.76
N SER A 109 -1.30 26.87 -9.78
CA SER A 109 -2.72 26.77 -9.43
C SER A 109 -3.25 28.09 -8.89
N VAL A 110 -2.48 28.75 -8.02
CA VAL A 110 -2.82 30.08 -7.49
C VAL A 110 -2.99 31.07 -8.64
N ASN A 111 -1.98 31.20 -9.53
CA ASN A 111 -2.07 32.10 -10.67
C ASN A 111 -3.30 31.81 -11.54
N TYR A 112 -3.50 30.54 -11.89
CA TYR A 112 -4.60 30.09 -12.73
C TYR A 112 -5.98 30.39 -12.12
N ILE A 113 -6.16 30.12 -10.82
CA ILE A 113 -7.40 30.37 -10.08
C ILE A 113 -7.71 31.86 -10.09
N PHE A 114 -6.74 32.73 -9.76
CA PHE A 114 -6.97 34.18 -9.76
C PHE A 114 -7.25 34.73 -11.16
N GLU A 115 -6.54 34.27 -12.20
CA GLU A 115 -6.81 34.66 -13.59
C GLU A 115 -8.25 34.31 -14.00
N LYS A 116 -8.72 33.10 -13.66
CA LYS A 116 -10.09 32.65 -13.95
C LYS A 116 -11.12 33.48 -13.18
N LEU A 117 -10.92 33.67 -11.88
CA LEU A 117 -11.83 34.43 -11.02
C LEU A 117 -11.98 35.88 -11.51
N GLN A 118 -10.87 36.55 -11.83
CA GLN A 118 -10.86 37.90 -12.38
C GLN A 118 -11.56 37.99 -13.74
N ALA A 119 -11.36 36.99 -14.61
CA ALA A 119 -12.02 36.93 -15.92
C ALA A 119 -13.56 36.82 -15.80
N THR A 120 -14.08 36.15 -14.77
CA THR A 120 -15.53 36.03 -14.52
C THR A 120 -16.20 37.35 -14.16
N LYS A 121 -15.46 38.37 -13.68
CA LYS A 121 -15.99 39.65 -13.16
C LYS A 121 -17.10 39.50 -12.10
N ARG A 122 -17.06 38.42 -11.32
CA ARG A 122 -17.99 38.14 -10.21
C ARG A 122 -17.30 38.34 -8.88
N GLU A 123 -18.07 38.55 -7.82
CA GLU A 123 -17.54 38.59 -6.45
C GLU A 123 -17.00 37.22 -6.06
N TYR A 124 -15.81 37.21 -5.47
CA TYR A 124 -15.17 36.00 -4.95
C TYR A 124 -14.41 36.29 -3.65
N SER A 125 -14.18 35.24 -2.87
CA SER A 125 -13.31 35.25 -1.71
C SER A 125 -12.44 33.99 -1.77
N VAL A 126 -11.13 34.18 -1.68
CA VAL A 126 -10.16 33.09 -1.60
C VAL A 126 -9.60 33.07 -0.19
N ARG A 127 -9.55 31.88 0.42
CA ARG A 127 -8.89 31.65 1.70
C ARG A 127 -7.84 30.57 1.54
N VAL A 128 -6.71 30.72 2.23
CA VAL A 128 -5.63 29.75 2.20
C VAL A 128 -5.23 29.34 3.60
N SER A 129 -4.83 28.09 3.76
CA SER A 129 -4.23 27.55 4.98
C SER A 129 -3.06 26.66 4.63
N PHE A 130 -2.05 26.61 5.50
CA PHE A 130 -0.86 25.80 5.26
C PHE A 130 -0.52 24.96 6.50
N LEU A 131 -0.81 23.67 6.42
CA LEU A 131 -0.65 22.72 7.52
C LEU A 131 0.56 21.82 7.28
N GLN A 132 1.41 21.68 8.30
CA GLN A 132 2.44 20.65 8.36
C GLN A 132 1.98 19.53 9.31
N LEU A 133 2.13 18.28 8.89
CA LEU A 133 1.98 17.10 9.74
C LEU A 133 3.34 16.41 9.85
N TYR A 134 3.93 16.46 11.04
CA TYR A 134 5.20 15.84 11.34
C TYR A 134 5.07 15.02 12.61
N ASN A 135 5.48 13.74 12.56
CA ASN A 135 5.43 12.86 13.73
C ASN A 135 4.04 12.79 14.40
N GLU A 136 2.97 12.70 13.60
CA GLU A 136 1.57 12.75 14.07
C GLU A 136 1.22 14.04 14.85
N GLU A 137 1.98 15.12 14.71
CA GLU A 137 1.67 16.45 15.24
C GLU A 137 1.36 17.43 14.11
N CYS A 138 0.26 18.16 14.27
CA CYS A 138 -0.18 19.20 13.34
C CYS A 138 0.46 20.52 13.75
N LYS A 139 1.04 21.24 12.78
CA LYS A 139 1.61 22.58 12.97
C LYS A 139 1.11 23.52 11.88
N ASP A 140 0.69 24.71 12.28
CA ASP A 140 0.34 25.79 11.37
C ASP A 140 1.62 26.47 10.85
N LEU A 141 1.74 26.59 9.52
CA LEU A 141 2.87 27.25 8.87
C LEU A 141 2.61 28.73 8.56
N LEU A 142 1.37 29.22 8.65
CA LEU A 142 1.04 30.63 8.43
C LEU A 142 0.98 31.42 9.75
N SER A 143 0.73 30.75 10.87
CA SER A 143 0.56 31.45 12.14
C SER A 143 1.88 31.93 12.76
N GLU A 144 1.90 33.22 13.15
CA GLU A 144 2.99 33.83 13.91
C GLU A 144 2.94 33.44 15.40
N ASN A 145 1.73 33.27 15.95
CA ASN A 145 1.48 32.99 17.37
C ASN A 145 1.30 31.50 17.65
N ARG A 146 2.43 30.78 17.67
CA ARG A 146 2.48 29.31 17.84
C ARG A 146 2.00 28.78 19.20
N LYS A 147 1.56 29.62 20.15
CA LYS A 147 1.45 29.25 21.58
C LYS A 147 0.04 29.20 22.16
N ASP A 148 -0.97 29.82 21.55
CA ASP A 148 -2.22 30.06 22.30
C ASP A 148 -3.26 28.94 22.18
N LYS A 149 -3.23 28.09 21.14
CA LYS A 149 -4.19 26.96 20.99
C LYS A 149 -3.60 25.77 20.23
N PRO A 150 -3.69 24.53 20.75
CA PRO A 150 -3.26 23.34 20.01
C PRO A 150 -4.20 23.03 18.83
N LEU A 151 -3.62 22.61 17.71
CA LEU A 151 -4.35 22.13 16.54
C LEU A 151 -4.99 20.76 16.82
N ARG A 152 -6.28 20.61 16.52
CA ARG A 152 -7.05 19.37 16.75
C ARG A 152 -7.85 18.97 15.53
N LEU A 153 -7.80 17.70 15.15
CA LEU A 153 -8.64 17.17 14.08
C LEU A 153 -10.04 16.84 14.61
N MET A 154 -11.04 17.49 14.05
CA MET A 154 -12.46 17.33 14.38
C MET A 154 -13.23 16.77 13.18
N GLU A 155 -14.30 16.04 13.46
CA GLU A 155 -15.23 15.56 12.43
C GLU A 155 -16.36 16.58 12.25
N ASP A 156 -16.62 17.02 11.02
CA ASP A 156 -17.77 17.86 10.68
C ASP A 156 -18.98 16.95 10.45
N ILE A 157 -19.87 16.90 11.45
CA ILE A 157 -21.07 16.06 11.46
C ILE A 157 -22.05 16.48 10.35
N LYS A 158 -22.11 17.77 10.00
CA LYS A 158 -23.05 18.30 9.01
C LYS A 158 -22.58 18.05 7.58
N ARG A 159 -21.29 18.26 7.31
CA ARG A 159 -20.72 18.12 5.95
C ARG A 159 -20.18 16.73 5.65
N GLY A 160 -19.91 15.93 6.68
CA GLY A 160 -19.26 14.63 6.55
C GLY A 160 -17.82 14.81 6.10
N GLY A 161 -16.90 15.05 7.04
CA GLY A 161 -15.48 15.24 6.74
C GLY A 161 -14.64 15.54 7.98
N VAL A 162 -13.33 15.68 7.81
CA VAL A 162 -12.40 16.01 8.89
C VAL A 162 -11.83 17.40 8.63
N TYR A 163 -11.80 18.26 9.65
CA TYR A 163 -11.15 19.57 9.59
C TYR A 163 -10.22 19.78 10.78
N CYS A 164 -9.24 20.67 10.62
CA CYS A 164 -8.31 21.03 11.67
C CYS A 164 -8.80 22.28 12.41
N GLN A 165 -9.30 22.12 13.63
CA GLN A 165 -9.67 23.22 14.51
C GLN A 165 -8.42 24.03 14.88
N ASN A 166 -8.58 25.36 14.96
CA ASN A 166 -7.55 26.35 15.23
C ASN A 166 -6.49 26.51 14.13
N LEU A 167 -6.68 25.89 12.96
CA LEU A 167 -5.84 26.16 11.79
C LEU A 167 -6.20 27.53 11.22
N GLU A 168 -5.21 28.38 10.99
CA GLU A 168 -5.40 29.72 10.47
C GLU A 168 -5.77 29.69 8.98
N GLU A 169 -6.88 30.35 8.64
CA GLU A 169 -7.35 30.54 7.27
C GLU A 169 -7.26 32.02 6.90
N VAL A 170 -6.23 32.38 6.13
CA VAL A 170 -5.97 33.75 5.73
C VAL A 170 -6.78 34.07 4.47
N THR A 171 -7.58 35.14 4.51
CA THR A 171 -8.31 35.62 3.34
C THR A 171 -7.39 36.43 2.44
N THR A 172 -7.37 36.12 1.14
CA THR A 172 -6.49 36.76 0.16
C THR A 172 -7.28 37.34 -1.02
N LEU A 173 -6.87 38.53 -1.46
CA LEU A 173 -7.51 39.27 -2.56
C LEU A 173 -6.73 39.14 -3.88
N THR A 174 -5.43 38.85 -3.80
CA THR A 174 -4.50 38.79 -4.94
C THR A 174 -3.63 37.54 -4.87
N ALA A 175 -3.17 37.08 -6.03
CA ALA A 175 -2.18 36.00 -6.12
C ALA A 175 -0.87 36.35 -5.40
N SER A 176 -0.44 37.62 -5.47
CA SER A 176 0.78 38.10 -4.81
C SER A 176 0.78 37.87 -3.30
N HIS A 177 -0.33 38.17 -2.62
CA HIS A 177 -0.44 37.93 -1.19
C HIS A 177 -0.34 36.42 -0.85
N VAL A 178 -0.86 35.55 -1.72
CA VAL A 178 -0.70 34.09 -1.53
C VAL A 178 0.76 33.66 -1.70
N TYR A 179 1.53 34.26 -2.61
CA TYR A 179 2.96 33.96 -2.76
C TYR A 179 3.76 34.38 -1.52
N GLU A 180 3.45 35.54 -0.92
CA GLU A 180 4.06 35.98 0.35
C GLU A 180 3.78 34.98 1.48
N LEU A 181 2.54 34.50 1.59
CA LEU A 181 2.16 33.47 2.57
C LEU A 181 2.88 32.13 2.31
N LEU A 182 3.06 31.74 1.05
CA LEU A 182 3.81 30.54 0.67
C LEU A 182 5.29 30.66 1.04
N GLU A 183 5.91 31.82 0.82
CA GLU A 183 7.29 32.07 1.24
C GLU A 183 7.44 32.04 2.76
N THR A 184 6.52 32.67 3.49
CA THR A 184 6.49 32.63 4.96
C THR A 184 6.32 31.20 5.46
N GLY A 185 5.38 30.45 4.89
CA GLY A 185 5.16 29.04 5.22
C GLY A 185 6.38 28.15 4.91
N ALA A 186 7.04 28.38 3.78
CA ALA A 186 8.28 27.68 3.42
C ALA A 186 9.43 28.00 4.39
N LYS A 187 9.59 29.26 4.82
CA LYS A 187 10.55 29.65 5.87
C LYS A 187 10.21 29.02 7.21
N ASN A 188 8.92 28.97 7.58
CA ASN A 188 8.44 28.34 8.81
C ASN A 188 8.61 26.82 8.82
N ARG A 189 8.54 26.20 7.64
CA ARG A 189 8.93 24.80 7.42
C ARG A 189 10.43 24.67 7.66
N MET A 190 11.28 25.36 6.90
CA MET A 190 12.75 25.30 7.01
C MET A 190 13.30 25.58 8.42
N THR A 191 12.73 26.53 9.16
CA THR A 191 13.17 26.83 10.54
C THR A 191 12.88 25.69 11.52
N ALA A 192 11.89 24.83 11.23
CA ALA A 192 11.71 23.58 11.96
C ALA A 192 12.78 22.54 11.56
N GLU A 193 13.21 22.58 10.30
CA GLU A 193 14.25 21.73 9.69
C GLU A 193 15.65 22.25 10.06
N THR A 194 16.14 21.94 11.26
CA THR A 194 17.55 22.19 11.62
C THR A 194 18.51 21.61 10.56
N LEU A 195 19.60 22.32 10.23
CA LEU A 195 20.61 22.04 9.19
C LEU A 195 21.19 20.60 9.15
N LEU A 196 20.92 19.77 10.16
CA LEU A 196 21.37 18.38 10.29
C LEU A 196 20.31 17.34 9.85
N ASN A 197 19.07 17.76 9.57
CA ASN A 197 17.96 16.89 9.21
C ASN A 197 17.29 17.41 7.94
N ASP A 198 17.39 16.65 6.84
CA ASP A 198 16.57 16.87 5.64
C ASP A 198 15.10 16.49 5.94
N GLN A 199 14.44 17.32 6.75
CA GLN A 199 13.12 17.07 7.34
C GLN A 199 11.98 17.27 6.33
N SER A 200 12.28 17.87 5.17
CA SER A 200 11.35 18.01 4.05
C SER A 200 10.86 16.63 3.57
N SER A 201 11.74 15.63 3.63
CA SER A 201 11.45 14.23 3.32
C SER A 201 10.61 13.49 4.38
N ARG A 202 10.42 14.11 5.55
CA ARG A 202 9.91 13.48 6.78
C ARG A 202 8.62 14.09 7.32
N SER A 203 8.15 15.18 6.72
CA SER A 203 6.88 15.82 7.09
C SER A 203 5.97 15.88 5.89
N HIS A 204 4.67 15.71 6.13
CA HIS A 204 3.64 15.95 5.13
C HIS A 204 3.21 17.40 5.20
N CYS A 205 2.90 18.00 4.06
CA CYS A 205 2.45 19.38 3.96
C CYS A 205 1.16 19.43 3.16
N ILE A 206 0.15 20.12 3.68
CA ILE A 206 -1.15 20.31 3.03
C ILE A 206 -1.37 21.81 2.87
N PHE A 207 -1.36 22.27 1.62
CA PHE A 207 -1.74 23.63 1.27
C PHE A 207 -3.17 23.60 0.72
N THR A 208 -4.09 24.26 1.41
CA THR A 208 -5.51 24.28 1.02
C THR A 208 -5.89 25.65 0.49
N ILE A 209 -6.52 25.68 -0.67
CA ILE A 209 -7.13 26.86 -1.26
C ILE A 209 -8.65 26.66 -1.22
N ARG A 210 -9.35 27.49 -0.47
CA ARG A 210 -10.82 27.54 -0.45
C ARG A 210 -11.30 28.70 -1.31
N ILE A 211 -12.21 28.42 -2.22
CA ILE A 211 -12.73 29.37 -3.18
C ILE A 211 -14.23 29.51 -2.92
N HIS A 212 -14.64 30.72 -2.58
CA HIS A 212 -16.04 31.12 -2.54
C HIS A 212 -16.28 32.05 -3.72
N SER A 213 -17.23 31.74 -4.58
CA SER A 213 -17.61 32.58 -5.71
C SER A 213 -19.12 32.78 -5.74
N LYS A 214 -19.52 33.98 -6.11
CA LYS A 214 -20.92 34.34 -6.28
C LYS A 214 -21.35 34.01 -7.71
N GLU A 215 -22.54 33.44 -7.88
CA GLU A 215 -23.12 33.13 -9.16
C GLU A 215 -24.62 33.44 -9.17
N ALA A 216 -25.10 34.08 -10.22
CA ALA A 216 -26.53 34.24 -10.44
C ALA A 216 -27.12 32.93 -10.97
N ASN A 217 -28.21 32.46 -10.35
CA ASN A 217 -28.98 31.32 -10.87
C ASN A 217 -29.81 31.73 -12.09
N VAL A 218 -30.52 30.76 -12.68
CA VAL A 218 -31.39 31.00 -13.84
C VAL A 218 -32.51 32.00 -13.53
N ALA A 219 -32.89 32.13 -12.25
CA ALA A 219 -33.86 33.09 -11.74
C ALA A 219 -33.24 34.45 -11.34
N GLY A 220 -31.93 34.67 -11.56
CA GLY A 220 -31.22 35.90 -11.23
C GLY A 220 -30.83 36.05 -9.75
N GLU A 221 -31.06 35.04 -8.91
CA GLU A 221 -30.70 35.07 -7.49
C GLU A 221 -29.23 34.72 -7.27
N ASP A 222 -28.63 35.39 -6.29
CA ASP A 222 -27.25 35.18 -5.88
C ASP A 222 -27.07 33.88 -5.09
N ILE A 223 -26.45 32.90 -5.74
CA ILE A 223 -26.00 31.64 -5.16
C ILE A 223 -24.51 31.74 -4.79
N LEU A 224 -24.17 31.25 -3.60
CA LEU A 224 -22.79 31.04 -3.20
C LEU A 224 -22.32 29.65 -3.62
N ARG A 225 -21.25 29.60 -4.41
CA ARG A 225 -20.54 28.39 -4.77
C ARG A 225 -19.26 28.31 -3.95
N SER A 226 -19.03 27.16 -3.31
CA SER A 226 -17.84 26.90 -2.51
C SER A 226 -17.09 25.71 -3.09
N GLY A 227 -15.80 25.83 -3.33
CA GLY A 227 -14.95 24.71 -3.72
C GLY A 227 -13.63 24.74 -2.99
N THR A 228 -12.96 23.60 -2.92
CA THR A 228 -11.67 23.49 -2.23
C THR A 228 -10.66 22.74 -3.07
N LEU A 229 -9.42 23.21 -3.06
CA LEU A 229 -8.29 22.54 -3.70
C LEU A 229 -7.20 22.30 -2.64
N ASN A 230 -7.01 21.03 -2.29
CA ASN A 230 -5.95 20.57 -1.40
C ASN A 230 -4.75 20.14 -2.24
N LEU A 231 -3.60 20.77 -2.02
CA LEU A 231 -2.34 20.44 -2.67
C LEU A 231 -1.37 19.88 -1.63
N VAL A 232 -1.09 18.59 -1.71
CA VAL A 232 -0.43 17.83 -0.65
C VAL A 232 0.94 17.33 -1.11
N ASP A 233 1.96 17.63 -0.33
CA ASP A 233 3.33 17.11 -0.46
C ASP A 233 3.54 16.06 0.64
N LEU A 234 3.56 14.78 0.28
CA LEU A 234 3.78 13.70 1.24
C LEU A 234 5.27 13.49 1.52
N ALA A 235 5.57 12.91 2.68
CA ALA A 235 6.89 12.42 3.05
C ALA A 235 7.39 11.29 2.11
N GLY A 236 8.67 10.96 2.20
CA GLY A 236 9.27 9.82 1.50
C GLY A 236 8.67 8.48 1.89
N SER A 237 8.42 7.61 0.91
CA SER A 237 7.84 6.28 1.11
C SER A 237 8.86 5.17 1.41
N GLU A 238 10.15 5.47 1.47
CA GLU A 238 11.20 4.47 1.60
C GLU A 238 11.28 3.76 2.97
N CYS A 239 11.83 2.55 2.96
CA CYS A 239 12.00 1.74 4.16
C CYS A 239 13.28 2.07 4.95
N ILE A 240 13.14 2.23 6.27
CA ILE A 240 14.19 2.64 7.24
C ILE A 240 15.39 1.69 7.26
N GLY A 241 15.20 0.41 6.89
CA GLY A 241 16.25 -0.61 6.91
C GLY A 241 17.51 -0.21 6.12
N ARG A 242 17.40 0.67 5.12
CA ARG A 242 18.55 1.19 4.35
C ARG A 242 19.08 2.55 4.82
N SER A 243 18.40 3.27 5.72
CA SER A 243 18.77 4.62 6.14
C SER A 243 19.79 4.67 7.29
N GLY A 244 20.07 3.54 7.94
CA GLY A 244 21.07 3.46 9.02
C GLY A 244 20.70 4.24 10.29
N ALA A 245 19.43 4.60 10.46
CA ALA A 245 18.96 5.41 11.58
C ALA A 245 19.07 4.64 12.93
N ARG A 246 19.71 5.24 13.94
CA ARG A 246 19.83 4.71 15.31
C ARG A 246 18.96 5.49 16.30
N ASN A 247 18.43 4.81 17.33
CA ASN A 247 17.72 5.39 18.49
C ASN A 247 16.52 6.29 18.14
N ALA A 248 16.49 7.55 18.59
CA ALA A 248 15.34 8.47 18.43
C ALA A 248 14.93 8.66 16.95
N ARG A 249 15.89 8.61 16.01
CA ARG A 249 15.61 8.65 14.57
C ARG A 249 14.87 7.41 14.06
N ALA A 250 15.04 6.26 14.70
CA ALA A 250 14.31 5.04 14.34
C ALA A 250 12.84 5.13 14.76
N ARG A 251 12.52 5.74 15.92
CA ARG A 251 11.12 6.02 16.31
C ARG A 251 10.47 7.06 15.39
N GLU A 252 11.17 8.15 15.11
CA GLU A 252 10.71 9.20 14.19
C GLU A 252 10.42 8.63 12.80
N ALA A 253 11.38 7.91 12.22
CA ALA A 253 11.19 7.30 10.92
C ALA A 253 10.10 6.21 10.96
N GLY A 254 9.96 5.50 12.08
CA GLY A 254 8.86 4.56 12.34
C GLY A 254 7.48 5.24 12.26
N ASN A 255 7.32 6.41 12.86
CA ASN A 255 6.06 7.16 12.85
C ASN A 255 5.75 7.79 11.48
N ILE A 256 6.76 8.25 10.75
CA ILE A 256 6.59 8.73 9.36
C ILE A 256 6.11 7.58 8.48
N ASN A 257 6.78 6.43 8.58
CA ASN A 257 6.40 5.24 7.85
C ASN A 257 5.06 4.68 8.32
N GLN A 258 4.68 4.87 9.58
CA GLN A 258 3.34 4.52 10.07
C GLN A 258 2.26 5.28 9.29
N SER A 259 2.40 6.59 9.10
CA SER A 259 1.40 7.37 8.35
C SER A 259 1.23 6.90 6.89
N LEU A 260 2.34 6.59 6.19
CA LEU A 260 2.31 6.09 4.81
C LEU A 260 1.92 4.61 4.70
N LEU A 261 2.30 3.78 5.68
CA LEU A 261 1.86 2.39 5.78
C LEU A 261 0.36 2.32 6.01
N THR A 262 -0.17 3.14 6.92
CA THR A 262 -1.61 3.26 7.17
C THR A 262 -2.33 3.76 5.93
N LEU A 263 -1.77 4.73 5.20
CA LEU A 263 -2.31 5.15 3.91
C LEU A 263 -2.37 3.99 2.90
N GLY A 264 -1.34 3.16 2.83
CA GLY A 264 -1.35 1.92 2.05
C GLY A 264 -2.43 0.92 2.48
N ARG A 265 -2.64 0.74 3.79
CA ARG A 265 -3.73 -0.09 4.34
C ARG A 265 -5.12 0.44 3.97
N VAL A 266 -5.32 1.76 4.04
CA VAL A 266 -6.57 2.41 3.62
C VAL A 266 -6.85 2.15 2.14
N ILE A 267 -5.84 2.27 1.27
CA ILE A 267 -6.00 2.01 -0.17
C ILE A 267 -6.38 0.54 -0.42
N THR A 268 -5.67 -0.40 0.19
CA THR A 268 -6.00 -1.83 0.09
C THR A 268 -7.42 -2.09 0.57
N ALA A 269 -7.80 -1.55 1.73
CA ALA A 269 -9.14 -1.69 2.30
C ALA A 269 -10.23 -1.14 1.36
N LEU A 270 -9.98 0.00 0.70
CA LEU A 270 -10.90 0.60 -0.26
C LEU A 270 -11.04 -0.19 -1.57
N VAL A 271 -9.92 -0.71 -2.09
CA VAL A 271 -9.92 -1.49 -3.34
C VAL A 271 -10.58 -2.85 -3.13
N ASP A 272 -10.27 -3.51 -2.01
CA ASP A 272 -10.82 -4.82 -1.65
C ASP A 272 -12.22 -4.71 -1.02
N LYS A 273 -12.73 -3.47 -0.85
CA LYS A 273 -14.06 -3.14 -0.32
C LYS A 273 -14.33 -3.74 1.06
N HIS A 274 -13.35 -3.66 1.96
CA HIS A 274 -13.53 -4.05 3.35
C HIS A 274 -14.63 -3.22 4.01
N PRO A 275 -15.44 -3.80 4.92
CA PRO A 275 -16.50 -3.06 5.64
C PRO A 275 -15.97 -1.90 6.49
N HIS A 276 -14.77 -2.06 7.05
CA HIS A 276 -14.11 -1.04 7.87
C HIS A 276 -12.80 -0.60 7.23
N VAL A 277 -12.66 0.71 7.01
CA VAL A 277 -11.44 1.33 6.48
C VAL A 277 -10.73 2.08 7.62
N PRO A 278 -9.45 1.77 7.91
CA PRO A 278 -8.75 2.26 9.11
C PRO A 278 -8.24 3.70 8.98
N TYR A 279 -9.11 4.66 8.65
CA TYR A 279 -8.70 6.07 8.53
C TYR A 279 -8.18 6.64 9.85
N ARG A 280 -8.65 6.14 11.00
CA ARG A 280 -8.33 6.66 12.34
C ARG A 280 -6.92 6.35 12.82
N ASP A 281 -6.24 5.40 12.18
CA ASP A 281 -4.90 4.93 12.57
C ASP A 281 -3.78 5.96 12.32
N SER A 282 -4.03 7.00 11.51
CA SER A 282 -3.12 8.15 11.32
C SER A 282 -3.91 9.43 11.08
N LYS A 283 -3.39 10.56 11.57
CA LYS A 283 -3.95 11.89 11.28
C LYS A 283 -3.92 12.21 9.78
N LEU A 284 -2.94 11.71 9.04
CA LEU A 284 -2.85 11.88 7.59
C LEU A 284 -4.05 11.23 6.89
N THR A 285 -4.36 9.98 7.24
CA THR A 285 -5.49 9.26 6.63
C THR A 285 -6.84 9.85 7.02
N ARG A 286 -6.97 10.42 8.24
CA ARG A 286 -8.15 11.21 8.62
C ARG A 286 -8.29 12.47 7.77
N LEU A 287 -7.20 13.20 7.53
CA LEU A 287 -7.20 14.40 6.68
C LEU A 287 -7.52 14.09 5.22
N LEU A 288 -7.11 12.90 4.73
CA LEU A 288 -7.37 12.44 3.37
C LEU A 288 -8.62 11.57 3.24
N GLN A 289 -9.41 11.42 4.30
CA GLN A 289 -10.60 10.55 4.31
C GLN A 289 -11.62 10.98 3.26
N GLU A 290 -11.78 12.28 3.04
CA GLU A 290 -12.66 12.80 2.00
C GLU A 290 -12.08 12.57 0.58
N SER A 291 -10.75 12.52 0.47
CA SER A 291 -10.02 12.34 -0.79
C SER A 291 -9.96 10.89 -1.25
N LEU A 292 -10.06 9.91 -0.35
CA LEU A 292 -9.91 8.49 -0.67
C LEU A 292 -11.15 7.73 -0.23
N GLY A 293 -12.03 7.37 -1.16
CA GLY A 293 -13.33 6.74 -0.87
C GLY A 293 -14.43 7.73 -0.47
N GLY A 294 -14.15 9.03 -0.48
CA GLY A 294 -15.07 10.09 -0.06
C GLY A 294 -15.66 10.91 -1.22
N LYS A 295 -15.92 12.19 -0.93
CA LYS A 295 -16.63 13.14 -1.80
C LYS A 295 -15.73 14.05 -2.62
N ALA A 296 -14.41 13.94 -2.51
CA ALA A 296 -13.50 14.78 -3.27
C ALA A 296 -13.07 14.11 -4.59
N MET A 297 -12.82 14.95 -5.60
CA MET A 297 -12.06 14.57 -6.80
C MET A 297 -10.59 14.44 -6.41
N THR A 298 -9.95 13.30 -6.70
CA THR A 298 -8.58 13.06 -6.25
C THR A 298 -7.67 12.66 -7.39
N THR A 299 -6.50 13.31 -7.44
CA THR A 299 -5.41 13.01 -8.36
C THR A 299 -4.13 12.69 -7.58
N ILE A 300 -3.53 11.55 -7.88
CA ILE A 300 -2.25 11.12 -7.33
C ILE A 300 -1.15 11.34 -8.37
N ILE A 301 -0.08 12.02 -7.98
CA ILE A 301 1.13 12.17 -8.80
C ILE A 301 2.23 11.29 -8.20
N ALA A 302 2.43 10.12 -8.78
CA ALA A 302 3.50 9.21 -8.40
C ALA A 302 4.84 9.67 -8.99
N THR A 303 5.76 10.15 -8.15
CA THR A 303 7.08 10.61 -8.57
C THR A 303 8.11 9.49 -8.42
N VAL A 304 8.87 9.21 -9.49
CA VAL A 304 9.84 8.10 -9.51
C VAL A 304 11.20 8.53 -10.05
N GLY A 305 12.24 7.84 -9.59
CA GLY A 305 13.62 8.04 -10.03
C GLY A 305 13.99 7.10 -11.19
N PRO A 306 14.83 7.54 -12.15
CA PRO A 306 15.25 6.71 -13.28
C PRO A 306 16.40 5.73 -12.98
N GLY A 307 17.12 5.88 -11.86
CA GLY A 307 18.35 5.14 -11.56
C GLY A 307 18.13 3.69 -11.11
N CYS A 308 19.15 2.84 -11.31
CA CYS A 308 19.11 1.43 -10.92
C CYS A 308 19.05 1.17 -9.41
N ASP A 309 19.53 2.11 -8.59
CA ASP A 309 19.68 1.93 -7.14
C ASP A 309 18.34 2.01 -6.38
N CYS A 310 17.30 2.56 -7.03
CA CYS A 310 15.95 2.75 -6.50
C CYS A 310 14.89 1.92 -7.23
N VAL A 311 15.25 0.83 -7.91
CA VAL A 311 14.28 -0.01 -8.63
C VAL A 311 13.18 -0.52 -7.72
N ASP A 312 13.54 -1.10 -6.57
CA ASP A 312 12.56 -1.74 -5.69
C ASP A 312 11.56 -0.71 -5.15
N GLU A 313 12.05 0.48 -4.82
CA GLU A 313 11.23 1.61 -4.33
C GLU A 313 10.36 2.19 -5.46
N THR A 314 10.87 2.21 -6.69
CA THR A 314 10.10 2.58 -7.88
C THR A 314 8.98 1.58 -8.13
N LEU A 315 9.26 0.28 -8.06
CA LEU A 315 8.25 -0.77 -8.21
C LEU A 315 7.18 -0.66 -7.12
N SER A 316 7.57 -0.49 -5.85
CA SER A 316 6.63 -0.27 -4.75
C SER A 316 5.75 0.96 -4.97
N THR A 317 6.32 2.07 -5.46
CA THR A 317 5.58 3.30 -5.77
C THR A 317 4.57 3.07 -6.90
N LEU A 318 4.96 2.35 -7.95
CA LEU A 318 4.09 2.06 -9.10
C LEU A 318 2.99 1.05 -8.74
N ASP A 319 3.29 0.01 -7.95
CA ASP A 319 2.30 -0.95 -7.46
C ASP A 319 1.26 -0.25 -6.58
N TYR A 320 1.69 0.65 -5.70
CA TYR A 320 0.82 1.49 -4.89
C TYR A 320 -0.08 2.36 -5.76
N ALA A 321 0.50 3.10 -6.72
CA ALA A 321 -0.23 3.98 -7.62
C ALA A 321 -1.23 3.20 -8.49
N HIS A 322 -0.85 2.01 -8.95
CA HIS A 322 -1.70 1.14 -9.75
C HIS A 322 -2.92 0.65 -8.96
N ARG A 323 -2.74 0.28 -7.68
CA ARG A 323 -3.86 -0.08 -6.78
C ARG A 323 -4.78 1.11 -6.53
N ALA A 324 -4.20 2.28 -6.23
CA ALA A 324 -4.97 3.47 -5.90
C ALA A 324 -5.90 3.94 -7.04
N LYS A 325 -5.55 3.65 -8.30
CA LYS A 325 -6.39 3.93 -9.49
C LYS A 325 -7.78 3.28 -9.42
N SER A 326 -7.92 2.16 -8.70
CA SER A 326 -9.19 1.43 -8.58
C SER A 326 -10.11 1.96 -7.47
N ILE A 327 -9.67 2.97 -6.71
CA ILE A 327 -10.48 3.60 -5.67
C ILE A 327 -11.58 4.42 -6.32
N LYS A 328 -12.81 4.22 -5.84
CA LYS A 328 -14.00 4.94 -6.28
C LYS A 328 -14.35 6.02 -5.29
N ASN A 329 -14.40 7.27 -5.77
CA ASN A 329 -14.95 8.40 -5.04
C ASN A 329 -16.36 8.72 -5.56
N LYS A 330 -17.14 9.45 -4.77
CA LYS A 330 -18.45 10.00 -5.16
C LYS A 330 -18.40 11.53 -5.09
N PRO A 331 -17.80 12.20 -6.09
CA PRO A 331 -17.68 13.65 -6.06
C PRO A 331 -19.02 14.36 -6.02
N GLU A 332 -19.18 15.23 -5.03
CA GLU A 332 -20.37 16.05 -4.84
C GLU A 332 -19.96 17.53 -4.88
N ALA A 333 -20.69 18.33 -5.66
CA ALA A 333 -20.51 19.78 -5.61
C ALA A 333 -21.08 20.27 -4.28
N ASN A 334 -20.36 21.16 -3.59
CA ASN A 334 -20.88 21.75 -2.36
C ASN A 334 -22.20 22.48 -2.64
N GLN A 335 -23.13 22.40 -1.68
CA GLN A 335 -24.47 22.94 -1.85
C GLN A 335 -24.45 24.41 -2.26
N ARG A 336 -25.22 24.69 -3.31
CA ARG A 336 -25.51 26.01 -3.84
C ARG A 336 -26.58 26.65 -2.96
N MET A 337 -26.17 27.49 -2.03
CA MET A 337 -27.12 28.18 -1.14
C MET A 337 -27.24 29.64 -1.56
N THR A 338 -28.46 30.16 -1.59
CA THR A 338 -28.63 31.61 -1.76
C THR A 338 -28.15 32.33 -0.50
N LYS A 339 -27.62 33.54 -0.67
CA LYS A 339 -27.18 34.37 0.46
C LYS A 339 -28.29 34.53 1.51
N HIS A 340 -29.55 34.65 1.06
CA HIS A 340 -30.71 34.77 1.93
C HIS A 340 -30.96 33.50 2.76
N VAL A 341 -30.87 32.31 2.17
CA VAL A 341 -31.03 31.04 2.91
C VAL A 341 -29.91 30.84 3.91
N LEU A 342 -28.65 31.12 3.53
CA LEU A 342 -27.51 31.00 4.43
C LEU A 342 -27.58 31.96 5.62
N ILE A 343 -27.95 33.24 5.36
CA ILE A 343 -28.16 34.22 6.44
C ILE A 343 -29.32 33.77 7.33
N LYS A 344 -30.42 33.27 6.76
CA LYS A 344 -31.56 32.78 7.54
C LYS A 344 -31.19 31.59 8.43
N GLU A 345 -30.44 30.62 7.92
CA GLU A 345 -29.95 29.49 8.71
C GLU A 345 -28.98 29.95 9.82
N TYR A 346 -28.02 30.84 9.50
CA TYR A 346 -27.13 31.39 10.52
C TYR A 346 -27.87 32.21 11.57
N SER A 347 -28.88 32.99 11.18
CA SER A 347 -29.74 33.71 12.14
C SER A 347 -30.49 32.72 13.04
N GLN A 348 -31.08 31.67 12.47
CA GLN A 348 -31.77 30.62 13.24
C GLN A 348 -30.82 29.89 14.19
N GLU A 349 -29.60 29.58 13.76
CA GLU A 349 -28.59 28.89 14.57
C GLU A 349 -28.03 29.81 15.68
N ILE A 350 -27.81 31.10 15.38
CA ILE A 350 -27.44 32.11 16.39
C ILE A 350 -28.55 32.25 17.43
N ASP A 351 -29.81 32.30 17.01
CA ASP A 351 -30.94 32.43 17.93
C ASP A 351 -31.09 31.17 18.79
N ALA A 352 -31.00 29.97 18.20
CA ALA A 352 -31.02 28.71 18.94
C ALA A 352 -29.87 28.61 19.95
N LEU A 353 -28.64 28.95 19.55
CA LEU A 353 -27.48 28.96 20.44
C LEU A 353 -27.62 29.99 21.55
N ARG A 354 -28.15 31.18 21.26
CA ARG A 354 -28.47 32.21 22.27
C ARG A 354 -29.52 31.70 23.26
N SER A 355 -30.59 31.06 22.78
CA SER A 355 -31.59 30.44 23.64
C SER A 355 -31.01 29.35 24.53
N GLN A 356 -30.14 28.49 23.99
CA GLN A 356 -29.43 27.47 24.78
C GLN A 356 -28.49 28.10 25.82
N LEU A 357 -27.79 29.19 25.47
CA LEU A 357 -26.92 29.93 26.40
C LEU A 357 -27.71 30.58 27.52
N ILE A 358 -28.88 31.14 27.23
CA ILE A 358 -29.79 31.74 28.22
C ILE A 358 -30.36 30.66 29.14
N ALA A 359 -30.82 29.54 28.59
CA ALA A 359 -31.32 28.41 29.37
C ALA A 359 -30.23 27.82 30.30
N ALA A 360 -29.01 27.64 29.79
CA ALA A 360 -27.87 27.20 30.58
C ALA A 360 -27.47 28.21 31.67
N ARG A 361 -27.58 29.52 31.40
CA ARG A 361 -27.26 30.59 32.34
C ARG A 361 -28.31 30.74 33.45
N ASN A 362 -29.58 30.53 33.13
CA ASN A 362 -30.69 30.73 34.08
C ASN A 362 -30.92 29.53 35.00
N LYS A 363 -30.29 28.37 34.74
CA LYS A 363 -30.50 27.11 35.50
C LYS A 363 -31.97 26.65 35.58
N ASP A 364 -32.86 27.25 34.81
CA ASP A 364 -34.20 26.74 34.61
C ASP A 364 -34.10 25.57 33.61
N GLY A 365 -34.76 24.47 33.94
CA GLY A 365 -34.60 23.17 33.28
C GLY A 365 -34.64 23.20 31.75
N ILE A 366 -34.17 22.11 31.16
CA ILE A 366 -34.08 21.89 29.71
C ILE A 366 -35.44 22.20 29.06
N TYR A 367 -35.58 23.37 28.44
CA TYR A 367 -36.76 23.69 27.63
C TYR A 367 -36.59 23.03 26.26
N LEU A 368 -37.25 21.88 26.10
CA LEU A 368 -37.42 21.22 24.81
C LEU A 368 -38.81 21.58 24.27
N PRO A 369 -38.92 22.25 23.12
CA PRO A 369 -40.21 22.52 22.47
C PRO A 369 -41.03 21.22 22.35
N THR A 370 -42.35 21.28 22.58
CA THR A 370 -43.22 20.09 22.61
C THR A 370 -43.15 19.26 21.32
N SER A 371 -42.92 19.89 20.17
CA SER A 371 -42.66 19.22 18.89
C SER A 371 -41.34 18.45 18.88
N GLN A 372 -40.27 19.02 19.41
CA GLN A 372 -38.96 18.34 19.54
C GLN A 372 -39.01 17.24 20.61
N PHE A 373 -39.81 17.38 21.65
CA PHE A 373 -40.02 16.32 22.64
C PHE A 373 -40.78 15.13 22.05
N ALA A 374 -41.79 15.37 21.22
CA ALA A 374 -42.51 14.32 20.51
C ALA A 374 -41.60 13.59 19.51
N GLU A 375 -40.83 14.33 18.72
CA GLU A 375 -39.85 13.77 17.77
C GLU A 375 -38.74 12.99 18.50
N MET A 376 -38.27 13.49 19.65
CA MET A 376 -37.29 12.80 20.48
C MET A 376 -37.87 11.52 21.11
N GLN A 377 -39.13 11.52 21.55
CA GLN A 377 -39.78 10.31 22.04
C GLN A 377 -39.94 9.26 20.94
N GLU A 378 -40.41 9.66 19.75
CA GLU A 378 -40.53 8.76 18.60
C GLU A 378 -39.17 8.15 18.23
N ARG A 379 -38.11 8.97 18.26
CA ARG A 379 -36.75 8.52 18.02
C ARG A 379 -36.22 7.60 19.12
N ILE A 380 -36.55 7.84 20.39
CA ILE A 380 -36.19 6.93 21.50
C ILE A 380 -36.92 5.59 21.34
N THR A 381 -38.19 5.60 20.96
CA THR A 381 -38.95 4.37 20.70
C THR A 381 -38.37 3.60 19.51
N GLY A 382 -38.04 4.29 18.42
CA GLY A 382 -37.40 3.67 17.24
C GLY A 382 -35.99 3.15 17.52
N LEU A 383 -35.20 3.83 18.35
CA LEU A 383 -33.92 3.32 18.83
C LEU A 383 -34.10 2.11 19.74
N GLY A 384 -35.16 2.08 20.56
CA GLY A 384 -35.51 0.93 21.39
C GLY A 384 -35.85 -0.31 20.58
N THR A 385 -36.61 -0.17 19.49
CA THR A 385 -36.89 -1.31 18.59
C THR A 385 -35.65 -1.79 17.86
N GLN A 386 -34.80 -0.86 17.39
CA GLN A 386 -33.52 -1.21 16.77
C GLN A 386 -32.55 -1.90 17.74
N LEU A 387 -32.53 -1.48 19.01
CA LEU A 387 -31.74 -2.15 20.05
C LEU A 387 -32.22 -3.57 20.28
N GLY A 388 -33.54 -3.80 20.37
CA GLY A 388 -34.09 -5.15 20.48
C GLY A 388 -33.74 -6.05 19.29
N GLU A 389 -33.88 -5.54 18.05
CA GLU A 389 -33.49 -6.29 16.84
C GLU A 389 -31.99 -6.65 16.84
N LEU A 390 -31.12 -5.73 17.30
CA LEU A 390 -29.69 -5.97 17.41
C LEU A 390 -29.33 -6.93 18.54
N GLU A 391 -30.04 -6.89 19.66
CA GLU A 391 -29.89 -7.84 20.77
C GLU A 391 -30.26 -9.26 20.32
N ASP A 392 -31.38 -9.43 19.61
CA ASP A 392 -31.81 -10.71 19.02
C ASP A 392 -30.79 -11.22 17.99
N GLU A 393 -30.26 -10.34 17.12
CA GLU A 393 -29.24 -10.72 16.14
C GLU A 393 -27.93 -11.14 16.84
N LEU A 394 -27.54 -10.43 17.91
CA LEU A 394 -26.35 -10.73 18.68
C LEU A 394 -26.47 -12.09 19.37
N GLU A 395 -27.63 -12.39 19.98
CA GLU A 395 -27.89 -13.68 20.61
C GLU A 395 -27.81 -14.82 19.58
N ARG A 396 -28.40 -14.64 18.39
CA ARG A 396 -28.31 -15.61 17.30
C ARG A 396 -26.88 -15.85 16.83
N LYS A 397 -26.08 -14.79 16.71
CA LYS A 397 -24.66 -14.91 16.32
C LYS A 397 -23.83 -15.59 17.41
N SER A 398 -24.08 -15.29 18.68
CA SER A 398 -23.41 -15.95 19.80
C SER A 398 -23.70 -17.45 19.82
N GLN A 399 -24.95 -17.86 19.57
CA GLN A 399 -25.30 -19.27 19.44
C GLN A 399 -24.54 -19.95 18.28
N GLN A 400 -24.45 -19.27 17.13
CA GLN A 400 -23.72 -19.78 15.98
C GLN A 400 -22.20 -19.90 16.21
N ILE A 401 -21.62 -19.01 17.02
CA ILE A 401 -20.20 -19.09 17.42
C ILE A 401 -19.97 -20.34 18.28
N LEU A 402 -20.85 -20.62 19.24
CA LEU A 402 -20.73 -21.82 20.08
C LEU A 402 -20.79 -23.11 19.26
N GLU A 403 -21.69 -23.18 18.27
CA GLU A 403 -21.78 -24.33 17.34
C GLU A 403 -20.50 -24.49 16.50
N LEU A 404 -19.91 -23.39 16.04
CA LEU A 404 -18.66 -23.42 15.28
C LEU A 404 -17.44 -23.80 16.15
N GLU A 405 -17.42 -23.39 17.41
CA GLU A 405 -16.37 -23.78 18.36
C GLU A 405 -16.38 -25.28 18.64
N ASP A 406 -17.55 -25.88 18.82
CA ASP A 406 -17.72 -27.32 19.03
C ASP A 406 -17.31 -28.13 17.77
N ALA A 407 -17.72 -27.66 16.59
CA ALA A 407 -17.30 -28.26 15.32
C ALA A 407 -15.77 -28.16 15.12
N LEU A 408 -15.16 -27.04 15.50
CA LEU A 408 -13.72 -26.84 15.40
C LEU A 408 -12.95 -27.79 16.31
N ASP A 409 -13.41 -28.00 17.54
CA ASP A 409 -12.77 -28.93 18.47
C ASP A 409 -12.90 -30.39 17.99
N THR A 410 -14.04 -30.75 17.40
CA THR A 410 -14.20 -32.05 16.73
C THR A 410 -13.15 -32.23 15.62
N VAL A 411 -13.01 -31.26 14.71
CA VAL A 411 -12.01 -31.31 13.63
C VAL A 411 -10.57 -31.37 14.15
N LYS A 412 -10.25 -30.65 15.25
CA LYS A 412 -8.91 -30.72 15.86
C LYS A 412 -8.59 -32.12 16.37
N THR A 413 -9.55 -32.79 17.01
CA THR A 413 -9.35 -34.15 17.52
C THR A 413 -9.16 -35.16 16.39
N GLU A 414 -9.95 -35.06 15.32
CA GLU A 414 -9.77 -35.88 14.11
C GLU A 414 -8.41 -35.63 13.45
N HIS A 415 -7.99 -34.37 13.35
CA HIS A 415 -6.69 -34.02 12.78
C HIS A 415 -5.52 -34.59 13.62
N ALA A 416 -5.64 -34.56 14.95
CA ALA A 416 -4.63 -35.15 15.84
C ALA A 416 -4.51 -36.67 15.66
N ASP A 417 -5.64 -37.38 15.50
CA ASP A 417 -5.65 -38.82 15.23
C ASP A 417 -5.03 -39.16 13.87
N VAL A 418 -5.38 -38.41 12.82
CA VAL A 418 -4.80 -38.59 11.48
C VAL A 418 -3.30 -38.30 11.47
N ALA A 419 -2.86 -37.23 12.15
CA ALA A 419 -1.44 -36.91 12.28
C ALA A 419 -0.66 -38.02 13.00
N GLY A 420 -1.24 -38.59 14.06
CA GLY A 420 -0.65 -39.74 14.75
C GLY A 420 -0.53 -40.99 13.87
N LYS A 421 -1.57 -41.30 13.09
CA LYS A 421 -1.54 -42.41 12.11
C LYS A 421 -0.49 -42.19 11.02
N LEU A 422 -0.35 -40.96 10.52
CA LEU A 422 0.65 -40.61 9.52
C LEU A 422 2.07 -40.83 10.07
N GLN A 423 2.34 -40.34 11.28
CA GLN A 423 3.64 -40.51 11.93
C GLN A 423 3.98 -42.00 12.13
N GLN A 424 3.02 -42.82 12.57
CA GLN A 424 3.22 -44.27 12.69
C GLN A 424 3.52 -44.92 11.34
N SER A 425 2.84 -44.49 10.27
CA SER A 425 3.08 -44.99 8.91
C SER A 425 4.47 -44.60 8.41
N GLU A 426 4.93 -43.37 8.67
CA GLU A 426 6.28 -42.91 8.31
C GLU A 426 7.36 -43.71 9.04
N THR A 427 7.23 -43.93 10.35
CA THR A 427 8.17 -44.78 11.10
C THR A 427 8.20 -46.22 10.56
N ARG A 428 7.04 -46.77 10.19
CA ARG A 428 6.96 -48.12 9.61
C ARG A 428 7.63 -48.20 8.24
N LEU A 429 7.50 -47.16 7.42
CA LEU A 429 8.17 -47.09 6.11
C LEU A 429 9.69 -47.07 6.24
N ILE A 430 10.22 -46.32 7.22
CA ILE A 430 11.66 -46.28 7.51
C ILE A 430 12.16 -47.68 7.91
N LEU A 431 11.47 -48.36 8.84
CA LEU A 431 11.85 -49.71 9.26
C LEU A 431 11.84 -50.71 8.10
N ILE A 432 10.83 -50.66 7.24
CA ILE A 432 10.74 -51.54 6.06
C ILE A 432 11.86 -51.22 5.06
N ALA A 433 12.23 -49.95 4.90
CA ALA A 433 13.33 -49.56 4.01
C ALA A 433 14.67 -50.12 4.52
N ASP A 434 14.94 -50.02 5.83
CA ASP A 434 16.14 -50.57 6.45
C ASP A 434 16.19 -52.10 6.33
N GLU A 435 15.07 -52.78 6.55
CA GLU A 435 14.97 -54.24 6.34
C GLU A 435 15.21 -54.64 4.89
N LEU A 436 14.69 -53.87 3.93
CA LEU A 436 14.89 -54.12 2.50
C LEU A 436 16.37 -53.98 2.13
N GLU A 437 17.04 -52.92 2.58
CA GLU A 437 18.47 -52.70 2.34
C GLU A 437 19.33 -53.85 2.90
N ALA A 438 19.01 -54.31 4.13
CA ALA A 438 19.69 -55.45 4.74
C ALA A 438 19.47 -56.76 3.94
N LYS A 439 18.27 -56.98 3.41
CA LYS A 439 17.95 -58.16 2.60
C LYS A 439 18.61 -58.11 1.22
N GLU A 440 18.69 -56.93 0.59
CA GLU A 440 19.42 -56.74 -0.66
C GLU A 440 20.91 -57.02 -0.49
N GLY A 441 21.52 -56.54 0.60
CA GLY A 441 22.92 -56.83 0.94
C GLY A 441 23.17 -58.33 1.16
N ALA A 442 22.30 -59.02 1.91
CA ALA A 442 22.40 -60.46 2.12
C ALA A 442 22.21 -61.27 0.82
N LEU A 443 21.33 -60.83 -0.07
CA LEU A 443 21.12 -61.46 -1.37
C LEU A 443 22.36 -61.32 -2.26
N ALA A 444 23.00 -60.14 -2.27
CA ALA A 444 24.23 -59.92 -3.02
C ALA A 444 25.36 -60.85 -2.53
N ALA A 445 25.56 -60.94 -1.21
CA ALA A 445 26.55 -61.85 -0.62
C ALA A 445 26.28 -63.32 -0.99
N ALA A 446 25.03 -63.78 -0.89
CA ALA A 446 24.67 -65.14 -1.25
C ALA A 446 24.85 -65.43 -2.76
N GLN A 447 24.67 -64.43 -3.62
CA GLN A 447 24.93 -64.55 -5.06
C GLN A 447 26.43 -64.69 -5.36
N ASP A 448 27.27 -63.94 -4.65
CA ASP A 448 28.73 -64.04 -4.76
C ASP A 448 29.24 -65.40 -4.27
N ASP A 449 28.77 -65.88 -3.10
CA ASP A 449 29.10 -67.21 -2.59
C ASP A 449 28.69 -68.33 -3.56
N LEU A 450 27.49 -68.22 -4.15
CA LEU A 450 27.00 -69.18 -5.14
C LEU A 450 27.87 -69.18 -6.40
N ARG A 451 28.38 -68.01 -6.81
CA ARG A 451 29.27 -67.87 -7.96
C ARG A 451 30.61 -68.52 -7.68
N GLU A 452 31.20 -68.27 -6.52
CA GLU A 452 32.46 -68.90 -6.11
C GLU A 452 32.32 -70.43 -6.01
N SER A 453 31.24 -70.91 -5.39
CA SER A 453 30.95 -72.35 -5.30
C SER A 453 30.78 -72.99 -6.68
N ARG A 454 30.12 -72.31 -7.63
CA ARG A 454 30.01 -72.78 -9.02
C ARG A 454 31.37 -72.85 -9.72
N ASP A 455 32.24 -71.87 -9.51
CA ASP A 455 33.58 -71.85 -10.11
C ASP A 455 34.45 -72.98 -9.53
N LEU A 456 34.39 -73.23 -8.23
CA LEU A 456 35.07 -74.36 -7.57
C LEU A 456 34.54 -75.71 -8.08
N LEU A 457 33.22 -75.87 -8.21
CA LEU A 457 32.62 -77.09 -8.77
C LEU A 457 33.05 -77.32 -10.22
N ARG A 458 33.17 -76.26 -11.02
CA ARG A 458 33.67 -76.34 -12.38
C ARG A 458 35.12 -76.82 -12.43
N GLN A 459 35.99 -76.25 -11.58
CA GLN A 459 37.38 -76.70 -11.46
C GLN A 459 37.48 -78.16 -10.98
N ALA A 460 36.68 -78.56 -9.99
CA ALA A 460 36.65 -79.93 -9.51
C ALA A 460 36.22 -80.91 -10.62
N ARG A 461 35.22 -80.55 -11.42
CA ARG A 461 34.78 -81.35 -12.58
C ARG A 461 35.86 -81.46 -13.66
N ASP A 462 36.55 -80.36 -13.95
CA ASP A 462 37.65 -80.37 -14.94
C ASP A 462 38.82 -81.25 -14.44
N ASN A 463 39.15 -81.17 -13.15
CA ASN A 463 40.16 -82.02 -12.51
C ASN A 463 39.76 -83.50 -12.53
N GLU A 464 38.51 -83.82 -12.21
CA GLU A 464 37.98 -85.19 -12.29
C GLU A 464 38.10 -85.73 -13.71
N THR A 465 37.74 -84.92 -14.71
CA THR A 465 37.84 -85.30 -16.13
C THR A 465 39.30 -85.57 -16.53
N GLN A 466 40.25 -84.75 -16.07
CA GLN A 466 41.68 -84.99 -16.28
C GLN A 466 42.18 -86.27 -15.59
N LEU A 467 41.80 -86.50 -14.33
CA LEU A 467 42.20 -87.68 -13.58
C LEU A 467 41.66 -88.97 -14.22
N VAL A 468 40.39 -88.96 -14.67
CA VAL A 468 39.80 -90.08 -15.42
C VAL A 468 40.59 -90.34 -16.71
N HIS A 469 40.94 -89.29 -17.46
CA HIS A 469 41.76 -89.44 -18.66
C HIS A 469 43.16 -90.02 -18.35
N GLN A 470 43.84 -89.53 -17.31
CA GLN A 470 45.13 -90.07 -16.88
C GLN A 470 45.02 -91.53 -16.42
N ALA A 471 43.96 -91.90 -15.70
CA ALA A 471 43.71 -93.27 -15.28
C ALA A 471 43.47 -94.20 -16.47
N GLN A 472 42.72 -93.76 -17.49
CA GLN A 472 42.54 -94.50 -18.74
C GLN A 472 43.86 -94.72 -19.47
N VAL A 473 44.70 -93.68 -19.57
CA VAL A 473 46.05 -93.77 -20.18
C VAL A 473 46.96 -94.73 -19.40
N ALA A 474 46.97 -94.65 -18.07
CA ALA A 474 47.75 -95.56 -17.22
C ALA A 474 47.27 -97.01 -17.33
N SER A 475 45.94 -97.22 -17.36
CA SER A 475 45.34 -98.55 -17.56
C SER A 475 45.71 -99.14 -18.92
N ALA A 476 45.67 -98.34 -20.00
CA ALA A 476 46.09 -98.79 -21.33
C ALA A 476 47.58 -99.16 -21.36
N MET A 477 48.46 -98.37 -20.73
CA MET A 477 49.88 -98.70 -20.58
C MET A 477 50.11 -99.98 -19.78
N TYR A 478 49.36 -100.19 -18.69
CA TYR A 478 49.44 -101.40 -17.89
C TYR A 478 49.01 -102.64 -18.69
N HIS A 479 47.89 -102.57 -19.41
CA HIS A 479 47.43 -103.66 -20.29
C HIS A 479 48.44 -103.96 -21.39
N SER A 480 49.06 -102.93 -22.00
CA SER A 480 50.15 -103.12 -22.97
C SER A 480 51.32 -103.89 -22.36
N ARG A 481 51.79 -103.51 -21.16
CA ARG A 481 52.90 -104.19 -20.49
C ARG A 481 52.55 -105.62 -20.07
N VAL A 482 51.33 -105.87 -19.61
CA VAL A 482 50.86 -107.23 -19.30
C VAL A 482 50.85 -108.09 -20.57
N ASN A 483 50.39 -107.54 -21.69
CA ASN A 483 50.48 -108.22 -23.00
C ASN A 483 51.94 -108.50 -23.37
N ASP A 484 52.85 -107.53 -23.22
CA ASP A 484 54.28 -107.72 -23.49
C ASP A 484 54.88 -108.84 -22.62
N ILE A 485 54.51 -108.90 -21.33
CA ILE A 485 54.93 -109.95 -20.40
C ILE A 485 54.34 -111.31 -20.81
N GLN A 486 53.07 -111.39 -21.19
CA GLN A 486 52.44 -112.63 -21.66
C GLN A 486 53.10 -113.12 -22.96
N VAL A 487 53.44 -112.22 -23.89
CA VAL A 487 54.19 -112.54 -25.10
C VAL A 487 55.60 -113.05 -24.77
N LEU A 488 56.28 -112.45 -23.78
CA LEU A 488 57.59 -112.92 -23.28
C LEU A 488 57.49 -114.30 -22.62
N GLN A 489 56.47 -114.54 -21.79
CA GLN A 489 56.22 -115.83 -21.14
C GLN A 489 55.88 -116.92 -22.16
N ALA A 490 55.09 -116.61 -23.19
CA ALA A 490 54.81 -117.53 -24.29
C ALA A 490 56.07 -117.88 -25.11
N LYS A 491 57.07 -116.98 -25.16
CA LYS A 491 58.39 -117.26 -25.75
C LYS A 491 59.29 -118.12 -24.84
N LEU A 492 59.18 -117.97 -23.52
CA LEU A 492 59.93 -118.75 -22.52
C LEU A 492 59.40 -120.17 -22.34
N GLY A 493 58.09 -120.41 -22.49
CA GLY A 493 57.48 -121.75 -22.41
C GLY A 493 57.73 -122.67 -23.61
N ARG A 494 58.58 -122.26 -24.57
CA ARG A 494 58.95 -123.04 -25.77
C ARG A 494 60.38 -123.63 -25.71
N PHE A 495 61.02 -123.62 -24.55
CA PHE A 495 62.36 -124.16 -24.34
C PHE A 495 62.37 -125.24 -23.26
#